data_AF-A0A8J2WA23-F1
#
_entry.id   AF-A0A8J2WA23-F1
#
_cell.length_a   1.000
_cell.length_b   1.000
_cell.length_c   1.000
_cell.angle_alpha   90.00
_cell.angle_beta   90.00
_cell.angle_gamma   90.00
#
_symmetry.space_group_name_H-M   'P 1'
#
loop_
_entity.id
_entity.type
_entity.pdbx_description
1 polymer ?
#
loop_
_entity_poly.entity_id
_entity_poly.type
_entity_poly.pdbx_seq_one_letter_code
_entity_poly.pdbx_strand_id
1 'polypeptide(L)'
;MGLYRVVSDEEHGDCHPPYWASLVTKTNMLLVVVQAGPWEYKDNCVKPMDTKPEPTADSTTSREPCHKLDLGRLTRRRLQGCFTYHDKESDINECGIGSHTRADTVTLMCTILLSVYFQRFYS
;
A
#
# COMPACT_ATOMS: atom_id res chain seq x y z
N MET A 1 -35.82 17.05 17.60
CA MET A 1 -35.76 17.33 16.15
C MET A 1 -34.31 17.23 15.73
N GLY A 2 -34.04 16.29 14.81
CA GLY A 2 -32.75 15.58 14.68
C GLY A 2 -31.60 16.37 14.06
N LEU A 3 -30.40 15.90 14.37
CA LEU A 3 -29.04 16.40 14.10
C LEU A 3 -28.61 16.50 12.63
N TYR A 4 -29.52 16.66 11.67
CA TYR A 4 -29.18 16.57 10.24
C TYR A 4 -29.39 17.92 9.53
N ARG A 5 -28.31 18.42 8.91
CA ARG A 5 -28.35 19.66 8.10
C ARG A 5 -28.73 19.27 6.68
N VAL A 6 -29.95 19.62 6.29
CA VAL A 6 -30.44 19.46 4.91
C VAL A 6 -29.58 20.33 3.98
N VAL A 7 -29.08 19.70 2.92
CA VAL A 7 -28.24 20.36 1.92
C VAL A 7 -29.05 20.70 0.68
N SER A 8 -29.97 19.82 0.30
CA SER A 8 -30.88 20.03 -0.83
C SER A 8 -32.22 19.35 -0.57
N ASP A 9 -33.28 20.04 -0.95
CA ASP A 9 -34.64 19.54 -1.02
C ASP A 9 -35.20 20.06 -2.35
N GLU A 10 -35.32 19.15 -3.31
CA GLU A 10 -35.74 19.50 -4.67
C GLU A 10 -37.00 18.73 -5.06
N GLU A 11 -37.96 19.48 -5.60
CA GLU A 11 -39.17 18.93 -6.19
C GLU A 11 -38.86 18.15 -7.48
N HIS A 12 -39.89 17.54 -8.07
CA HIS A 12 -39.74 16.78 -9.29
C HIS A 12 -39.20 17.65 -10.44
N GLY A 13 -38.07 17.26 -11.01
CA GLY A 13 -37.53 17.84 -12.22
C GLY A 13 -37.62 16.88 -13.41
N ASP A 14 -37.45 17.41 -14.61
CA ASP A 14 -37.47 16.64 -15.86
C ASP A 14 -36.44 15.49 -15.91
N CYS A 15 -35.38 15.60 -15.11
CA CYS A 15 -34.23 14.70 -15.11
C CYS A 15 -33.95 14.05 -13.75
N HIS A 16 -34.79 14.32 -12.74
CA HIS A 16 -34.62 13.73 -11.43
C HIS A 16 -35.97 13.56 -10.72
N PRO A 17 -36.15 12.46 -9.99
CA PRO A 17 -37.28 12.33 -9.08
C PRO A 17 -37.14 13.34 -7.94
N PRO A 18 -38.23 13.63 -7.21
CA PRO A 18 -38.14 14.32 -5.92
C PRO A 18 -37.16 13.61 -5.00
N TYR A 19 -36.24 14.37 -4.43
CA TYR A 19 -35.25 13.83 -3.52
C TYR A 19 -34.94 14.81 -2.39
N TRP A 20 -34.52 14.21 -1.28
CA TRP A 20 -34.09 14.93 -0.10
C TRP A 20 -32.68 14.46 0.27
N ALA A 21 -31.76 15.40 0.44
CA ALA A 21 -30.36 15.12 0.73
C ALA A 21 -29.88 15.83 1.99
N SER A 22 -29.18 15.09 2.86
CA SER A 22 -28.64 15.62 4.11
C SER A 22 -27.29 15.02 4.46
N LEU A 23 -26.42 15.84 5.07
CA LEU A 23 -25.13 15.38 5.59
C LEU A 23 -25.31 14.63 6.90
N VAL A 24 -24.61 13.49 7.03
CA VAL A 24 -24.58 12.72 8.28
C VAL A 24 -23.49 13.30 9.19
N THR A 25 -23.91 13.83 10.34
CA THR A 25 -22.98 14.51 11.25
C THR A 25 -21.83 13.62 11.70
N LYS A 26 -20.64 14.23 11.84
CA LYS A 26 -19.39 13.56 12.28
C LYS A 26 -18.88 12.48 11.32
N THR A 27 -19.34 12.47 10.07
CA THR A 27 -18.87 11.55 9.02
C THR A 27 -18.74 12.28 7.69
N ASN A 28 -18.12 11.62 6.71
CA ASN A 28 -18.06 12.05 5.31
C ASN A 28 -19.21 11.46 4.47
N MET A 29 -20.30 11.02 5.10
CA MET A 29 -21.43 10.38 4.41
C MET A 29 -22.54 11.38 4.07
N LEU A 30 -23.17 11.16 2.92
CA LEU A 30 -24.36 11.86 2.45
C LEU A 30 -25.54 10.87 2.46
N LEU A 31 -26.63 11.24 3.14
CA LEU A 31 -27.90 10.52 3.07
C LEU A 31 -28.76 11.14 1.98
N VAL A 32 -29.18 10.31 1.01
CA VAL A 32 -30.09 10.72 -0.07
C VAL A 32 -31.32 9.82 0.00
N VAL A 33 -32.49 10.45 0.14
CA VAL A 33 -33.80 9.78 0.11
C VAL A 33 -34.46 10.18 -1.19
N VAL A 34 -34.87 9.18 -1.98
CA VAL A 34 -35.49 9.38 -3.28
C VAL A 34 -36.90 8.83 -3.24
N GLN A 35 -37.87 9.57 -3.77
CA GLN A 35 -39.24 9.10 -3.87
C GLN A 35 -39.35 7.98 -4.92
N ALA A 36 -39.95 6.85 -4.54
CA ALA A 36 -40.23 5.76 -5.48
C ALA A 36 -41.50 6.08 -6.30
N GLY A 37 -41.45 5.86 -7.61
CA GLY A 37 -42.56 6.11 -8.52
C GLY A 37 -42.20 5.77 -9.98
N PRO A 38 -43.20 5.72 -10.88
CA PRO A 38 -42.96 5.59 -12.31
C PRO A 38 -42.52 6.95 -12.87
N TRP A 39 -41.24 7.26 -12.72
CA TRP A 39 -40.67 8.50 -13.24
C TRP A 39 -40.30 8.33 -14.71
N GLU A 40 -40.82 9.22 -15.56
CA GLU A 40 -40.42 9.33 -16.96
C GLU A 40 -39.43 10.48 -17.08
N TYR A 41 -38.18 10.16 -17.45
CA TYR A 41 -37.13 11.16 -17.66
C TYR A 41 -37.09 11.60 -19.12
N LYS A 42 -36.85 12.89 -19.37
CA LYS A 42 -36.70 13.40 -20.73
C LYS A 42 -35.38 12.92 -21.38
N ASP A 43 -35.36 12.77 -22.70
CA ASP A 43 -34.17 12.35 -23.45
C ASP A 43 -33.03 13.38 -23.44
N ASN A 44 -33.31 14.62 -23.05
CA ASN A 44 -32.34 15.71 -22.98
C ASN A 44 -31.52 15.72 -21.67
N CYS A 45 -31.70 14.74 -20.80
CA CYS A 45 -31.01 14.68 -19.52
C CYS A 45 -29.53 14.32 -19.71
N VAL A 46 -28.66 15.16 -19.13
CA VAL A 46 -27.21 14.93 -19.16
C VAL A 46 -26.89 13.75 -18.25
N LYS A 47 -26.30 12.70 -18.83
CA LYS A 47 -25.78 11.58 -18.05
C LYS A 47 -24.63 12.07 -17.16
N PRO A 48 -24.62 11.74 -15.85
CA PRO A 48 -23.49 12.05 -14.99
C PRO A 48 -22.19 11.48 -15.56
N MET A 49 -21.09 12.22 -15.42
CA MET A 49 -19.77 11.74 -15.81
C MET A 49 -19.43 10.45 -15.06
N ASP A 50 -18.86 9.48 -15.77
CA ASP A 50 -18.37 8.24 -15.17
C ASP A 50 -17.16 8.58 -14.28
N THR A 51 -17.10 7.99 -13.08
CA THR A 51 -15.98 8.18 -12.15
C THR A 51 -14.76 7.33 -12.52
N LYS A 52 -14.85 6.55 -13.60
CA LYS A 52 -13.72 5.74 -14.04
C LYS A 52 -12.54 6.62 -14.45
N PRO A 53 -11.31 6.23 -14.07
CA PRO A 53 -10.13 6.92 -14.54
C PRO A 53 -10.04 6.77 -16.07
N GLU A 54 -10.01 7.88 -16.78
CA GLU A 54 -9.69 7.90 -18.19
C GLU A 54 -8.18 8.02 -18.37
N PRO A 55 -7.58 7.20 -19.27
CA PRO A 55 -6.17 7.30 -19.55
C PRO A 55 -5.88 8.61 -20.30
N THR A 56 -4.88 9.35 -19.84
CA THR A 56 -4.35 10.50 -20.57
C THR A 56 -3.82 10.05 -21.94
N ALA A 57 -3.80 10.94 -22.93
CA ALA A 57 -3.28 10.67 -24.28
C ALA A 57 -1.87 10.04 -24.30
N ASP A 58 -1.03 10.39 -23.32
CA ASP A 58 0.33 9.87 -23.17
C ASP A 58 0.40 8.47 -22.49
N SER A 59 -0.71 8.02 -21.89
CA SER A 59 -0.80 6.73 -21.18
C SER A 59 -1.26 5.58 -22.07
N THR A 60 -1.89 5.86 -23.21
CA THR A 60 -2.40 4.81 -24.12
C THR A 60 -1.33 4.30 -25.09
N THR A 61 -0.26 5.05 -25.31
CA THR A 61 0.78 4.76 -26.30
C THR A 61 2.12 4.33 -25.69
N SER A 62 2.29 4.45 -24.36
CA SER A 62 3.56 4.22 -23.67
C SER A 62 3.55 2.89 -22.91
N ARG A 63 4.47 1.97 -23.24
CA ARG A 63 4.64 0.67 -22.55
C ARG A 63 5.34 0.82 -21.19
N GLU A 64 6.20 1.82 -21.07
CA GLU A 64 6.91 2.22 -19.85
C GLU A 64 6.29 3.53 -19.33
N PRO A 65 6.29 3.83 -18.01
CA PRO A 65 5.70 5.06 -17.51
C PRO A 65 6.65 6.24 -17.78
N CYS A 66 6.80 6.64 -19.04
CA CYS A 66 7.65 7.77 -19.44
C CYS A 66 7.20 9.07 -18.77
N HIS A 67 5.90 9.22 -18.49
CA HIS A 67 5.35 10.33 -17.70
C HIS A 67 5.90 10.39 -16.24
N LYS A 68 6.49 9.31 -15.75
CA LYS A 68 7.10 9.22 -14.41
C LYS A 68 8.60 9.54 -14.41
N LEU A 69 9.24 9.67 -15.57
CA LEU A 69 10.64 10.09 -15.66
C LEU A 69 10.82 11.53 -15.14
N ASP A 70 9.87 12.41 -15.42
CA ASP A 70 9.86 13.77 -14.89
C ASP A 70 9.63 13.82 -13.37
N LEU A 71 8.99 12.79 -12.78
CA LEU A 71 8.88 12.63 -11.33
C LEU A 71 10.22 12.27 -10.65
N GLY A 72 11.25 11.93 -11.42
CA GLY A 72 12.63 11.77 -10.94
C GLY A 72 13.26 13.09 -10.49
N ARG A 73 12.74 14.24 -10.95
CA ARG A 73 13.22 15.59 -10.59
C ARG A 73 12.55 16.17 -9.35
N LEU A 74 11.57 15.48 -8.76
CA LEU A 74 10.99 15.90 -7.49
C LEU A 74 12.06 15.95 -6.40
N THR A 75 12.00 16.97 -5.55
CA THR A 75 12.94 17.15 -4.45
C THR A 75 12.91 15.94 -3.52
N ARG A 76 13.99 15.17 -3.47
CA ARG A 76 14.17 14.07 -2.53
C ARG A 76 15.21 14.46 -1.48
N ARG A 77 14.96 14.09 -0.23
CA ARG A 77 15.97 14.20 0.81
C ARG A 77 17.13 13.28 0.46
N ARG A 78 18.33 13.85 0.28
CA ARG A 78 19.55 13.06 0.12
C ARG A 78 19.89 12.35 1.43
N LEU A 79 20.59 11.23 1.32
CA LEU A 79 21.17 10.56 2.48
C LEU A 79 22.15 11.51 3.16
N GLN A 80 22.17 11.51 4.50
CA GLN A 80 23.05 12.37 5.30
C GLN A 80 24.52 11.98 5.17
N GLY A 81 24.80 10.73 4.80
CA GLY A 81 26.12 10.20 4.55
C GLY A 81 26.02 8.90 3.76
N CYS A 82 27.11 8.54 3.08
CA CYS A 82 27.25 7.27 2.39
C CYS A 82 28.48 6.58 2.98
N PHE A 83 28.27 5.45 3.66
CA PHE A 83 29.35 4.66 4.24
C PHE A 83 29.57 3.44 3.34
N THR A 84 30.47 3.57 2.37
CA THR A 84 30.80 2.49 1.42
C THR A 84 32.12 1.80 1.71
N TYR A 85 32.93 2.37 2.60
CA TYR A 85 34.26 1.87 2.94
C TYR A 85 34.51 2.02 4.43
N HIS A 86 35.15 1.03 5.02
CA HIS A 86 35.65 1.06 6.39
C HIS A 86 37.16 0.76 6.40
N ASP A 87 37.96 1.50 7.19
CA ASP A 87 39.43 1.40 7.14
C ASP A 87 39.96 0.00 7.45
N LYS A 88 39.21 -0.78 8.24
CA LYS A 88 39.53 -2.17 8.59
C LYS A 88 38.93 -3.21 7.65
N GLU A 89 38.25 -2.77 6.59
CA GLU A 89 37.69 -3.69 5.59
C GLU A 89 38.79 -4.45 4.86
N SER A 90 39.95 -3.82 4.62
CA SER A 90 41.13 -4.47 4.04
C SER A 90 41.79 -5.50 4.95
N ASP A 91 41.52 -5.46 6.25
CA ASP A 91 42.08 -6.42 7.22
C ASP A 91 41.31 -7.74 7.22
N ILE A 92 40.12 -7.76 6.64
CA ILE A 92 39.27 -8.94 6.51
C ILE A 92 39.64 -9.64 5.21
N ASN A 93 40.46 -10.68 5.30
CA ASN A 93 40.87 -11.49 4.16
C ASN A 93 39.84 -12.58 3.76
N GLU A 94 38.62 -12.48 4.30
CA GLU A 94 37.53 -13.43 4.08
C GLU A 94 36.63 -12.90 2.96
N CYS A 95 36.56 -13.65 1.85
CA CYS A 95 35.69 -13.33 0.73
C CYS A 95 34.51 -14.33 0.69
N GLY A 96 33.28 -13.84 0.91
CA GLY A 96 32.06 -14.63 0.73
C GLY A 96 31.28 -14.99 2.02
N ILE A 97 30.05 -15.50 1.83
CA ILE A 97 29.12 -15.90 2.90
C ILE A 97 29.56 -17.23 3.49
N GLY A 98 30.42 -17.17 4.51
CA GLY A 98 30.78 -18.33 5.32
C GLY A 98 32.28 -18.40 5.56
N SER A 99 32.83 -17.46 6.32
CA SER A 99 34.16 -17.60 6.91
C SER A 99 34.20 -18.95 7.64
N HIS A 100 35.15 -19.80 7.26
CA HIS A 100 35.28 -21.17 7.73
C HIS A 100 34.95 -21.32 9.22
N THR A 101 33.81 -21.94 9.54
CA THR A 101 33.58 -22.44 10.90
C THR A 101 34.65 -23.49 11.17
N ARG A 102 35.73 -23.10 11.85
CA ARG A 102 36.71 -24.05 12.39
C ARG A 102 35.96 -24.84 13.47
N ALA A 103 35.46 -26.01 13.10
CA ALA A 103 34.94 -26.97 14.05
C ALA A 103 36.10 -27.31 15.00
N ASP A 104 35.99 -26.91 16.26
CA ASP A 104 36.98 -27.22 17.27
C ASP A 104 36.94 -28.73 17.53
N THR A 105 37.93 -29.44 16.98
CA THR A 105 38.04 -30.90 17.05
C THR A 105 38.09 -31.40 18.49
N VAL A 106 38.60 -30.59 19.42
CA VAL A 106 38.65 -30.93 20.85
C VAL A 106 37.24 -31.00 21.43
N THR A 107 36.39 -30.02 21.11
CA THR A 107 35.00 -30.01 21.59
C THR A 107 34.18 -31.18 21.02
N LEU A 108 34.41 -31.55 19.77
CA LEU A 108 33.78 -32.73 19.15
C LEU A 108 34.23 -34.02 19.83
N MET A 109 35.53 -34.17 20.11
CA MET A 109 36.03 -35.37 20.80
C MET A 109 35.51 -35.46 22.24
N CYS A 110 35.47 -34.35 22.98
CA CYS A 110 34.93 -34.33 24.34
C CYS A 110 33.43 -34.69 24.38
N THR A 111 32.64 -34.18 23.43
CA THR A 111 31.20 -34.50 23.39
C THR A 111 30.94 -35.97 23.05
N ILE A 112 31.72 -36.55 22.14
CA ILE A 112 31.66 -37.99 21.82
C ILE A 112 32.08 -38.84 23.02
N LEU A 113 33.16 -38.48 23.73
CA LEU A 113 33.62 -39.23 24.89
C LEU A 113 32.61 -39.19 26.04
N LEU A 114 32.00 -38.03 26.30
CA LEU A 114 30.97 -37.89 27.32
C LEU A 114 29.72 -38.69 26.97
N SER A 115 29.28 -38.68 25.71
CA SER A 115 28.10 -39.46 25.31
C SER A 115 28.33 -40.97 25.45
N VAL A 116 29.51 -41.48 25.08
CA VAL A 116 29.89 -42.88 25.29
C VAL A 116 29.97 -43.22 26.78
N TYR A 117 30.54 -42.34 27.59
CA TYR A 117 30.61 -42.54 29.04
C TYR A 117 29.21 -42.62 29.66
N PHE A 118 28.31 -41.70 29.32
CA PHE A 118 26.92 -41.72 29.79
C PHE A 118 26.19 -42.98 29.35
N GLN A 119 26.34 -43.41 28.09
CA GLN A 119 25.74 -44.66 27.60
C GLN A 119 26.25 -45.91 28.34
N ARG A 120 27.52 -45.92 28.76
CA ARG A 120 28.12 -47.01 29.53
C ARG A 120 27.72 -47.01 31.01
N PHE A 121 27.49 -45.84 31.59
CA PHE A 121 27.13 -45.70 33.02
C PHE A 121 25.62 -45.79 33.30
N TYR A 122 24.78 -45.49 32.30
CA TYR A 122 23.30 -45.57 32.39
C TYR A 122 22.71 -46.85 31.74
N SER A 123 23.54 -47.82 31.35
CA SER A 123 23.12 -49.15 30.87
C SER A 123 23.38 -50.24 31.91
#